data_AF-A0A967HG05-F1
#
_entry.id   AF-A0A967HG05-F1
#
_cell.length_a   1.000
_cell.length_b   1.000
_cell.length_c   1.000
_cell.angle_alpha   90.00
_cell.angle_beta   90.00
_cell.angle_gamma   90.00
#
_symmetry.space_group_name_H-M   'P 1'
#
loop_
_entity.id
_entity.type
_entity.pdbx_description
1 polymer ?
#
loop_
_entity_poly.entity_id
_entity_poly.type
_entity_poly.pdbx_seq_one_letter_code
_entity_poly.pdbx_strand_id
1 'polypeptide(L)'
;MSDDAVMLADGEELRAEAVVVAVDRPAAARLLPSLGTAPSRSVYCLYLAAPEPPESEPLLVLNGTGRGPINNLCVPDRVAPGYAPPGRSLVS
;
A
#
# COMPACT_ATOMS: atom_id res chain seq x y z
N MET A 1 24.37 -12.16 11.59
CA MET A 1 23.21 -13.07 11.48
C MET A 1 23.49 -13.98 10.31
N SER A 2 23.19 -15.26 10.46
CA SER A 2 23.22 -16.20 9.34
C SER A 2 22.08 -15.85 8.38
N ASP A 3 22.28 -16.01 7.07
CA ASP A 3 21.28 -15.67 6.03
C ASP A 3 20.11 -16.70 5.96
N ASP A 4 20.14 -17.72 6.81
CA ASP A 4 19.20 -18.86 6.86
C ASP A 4 18.26 -18.84 8.07
N ALA A 5 18.20 -17.73 8.83
CA ALA A 5 17.39 -17.64 10.03
C ALA A 5 16.77 -16.25 10.26
N VAL A 6 15.58 -16.23 10.85
CA VAL A 6 14.91 -15.01 11.33
C VAL A 6 14.65 -15.10 12.83
N MET A 7 14.82 -13.99 13.53
CA MET A 7 14.49 -13.87 14.95
C MET A 7 13.16 -13.14 15.10
N LEU A 8 12.20 -13.77 15.77
CA LEU A 8 10.89 -13.21 16.07
C LEU A 8 10.97 -12.26 17.27
N ALA A 9 9.90 -11.50 17.50
CA ALA A 9 9.85 -10.49 18.56
C ALA A 9 9.91 -11.09 19.99
N ASP A 10 9.52 -12.35 20.15
CA ASP A 10 9.61 -13.11 21.40
C ASP A 10 10.98 -13.79 21.61
N GLY A 11 11.89 -13.65 20.64
CA GLY A 11 13.24 -14.24 20.67
C GLY A 11 13.31 -15.65 20.06
N GLU A 12 12.21 -16.22 19.57
CA GLU A 12 12.26 -17.48 18.81
C GLU A 12 13.07 -17.30 17.53
N GLU A 13 13.92 -18.28 17.21
CA GLU A 13 14.68 -18.35 15.96
C GLU A 13 14.06 -19.39 15.02
N LEU A 14 13.61 -18.94 13.85
CA LEU A 14 13.11 -19.81 12.79
C LEU A 14 14.18 -19.95 11.70
N ARG A 15 14.52 -21.19 11.34
CA ARG A 15 15.44 -21.51 10.24
C ARG A 15 14.70 -21.80 8.94
N ALA A 16 15.28 -21.38 7.83
CA ALA A 16 14.76 -21.62 6.48
C ALA A 16 15.91 -21.73 5.47
N GLU A 17 15.71 -22.47 4.38
CA GLU A 17 16.69 -22.54 3.28
C GLU A 17 16.87 -21.19 2.56
N ALA A 18 15.87 -20.32 2.64
CA ALA A 18 15.91 -18.95 2.13
C ALA A 18 14.98 -18.03 2.92
N VAL A 19 15.36 -16.76 3.05
CA VAL A 19 14.57 -15.72 3.70
C VAL A 19 14.24 -14.60 2.71
N VAL A 20 12.97 -14.25 2.58
CA VAL A 20 12.50 -13.12 1.77
C VAL A 20 12.09 -11.96 2.67
N VAL A 21 12.77 -10.82 2.53
CA VAL A 21 12.46 -9.60 3.28
C VAL A 21 11.58 -8.67 2.44
N ALA A 22 10.26 -8.77 2.61
CA ALA A 22 9.25 -8.03 1.84
C ALA A 22 8.60 -6.89 2.66
N VAL A 23 9.43 -6.02 3.23
CA VAL A 23 9.00 -4.88 4.05
C VAL A 23 9.41 -3.56 3.41
N ASP A 24 8.90 -2.45 3.94
CA ASP A 24 9.33 -1.13 3.49
C ASP A 24 10.84 -0.90 3.69
N ARG A 25 11.40 0.09 2.98
CA ARG A 25 12.85 0.33 3.00
C ARG A 25 13.39 0.61 4.42
N PRO A 26 12.72 1.43 5.27
CA PRO A 26 13.17 1.63 6.65
C PRO A 26 13.19 0.34 7.48
N ALA A 27 12.20 -0.53 7.36
CA ALA A 27 12.18 -1.82 8.07
C ALA A 27 13.24 -2.78 7.53
N ALA A 28 13.42 -2.84 6.20
CA ALA A 28 14.43 -3.68 5.58
C ALA A 28 15.84 -3.29 6.04
N ALA A 29 16.14 -2.00 6.15
CA ALA A 29 17.43 -1.51 6.65
C ALA A 29 17.67 -1.86 8.13
N ARG A 30 16.61 -1.99 8.95
CA ARG A 30 16.74 -2.46 10.35
C ARG A 30 17.04 -3.96 10.41
N LEU A 31 16.43 -4.75 9.52
CA LEU A 31 16.63 -6.20 9.46
C LEU A 31 17.96 -6.58 8.78
N LEU A 32 18.35 -5.81 7.76
CA LEU A 32 19.54 -6.02 6.93
C LEU A 32 20.32 -4.69 6.82
N PRO A 33 21.18 -4.37 7.81
CA PRO A 33 21.89 -3.08 7.87
C PRO A 33 22.74 -2.75 6.64
N SER A 34 23.20 -3.76 5.91
CA SER A 34 23.97 -3.60 4.67
C SER A 34 23.17 -2.97 3.52
N LEU A 35 21.83 -3.01 3.56
CA LEU A 35 20.98 -2.40 2.52
C LEU A 35 20.94 -0.87 2.57
N GLY A 36 21.32 -0.27 3.71
CA GLY A 36 21.24 1.18 3.93
C GLY A 36 19.81 1.74 3.88
N THR A 37 19.65 2.98 4.36
CA THR A 37 18.37 3.70 4.34
C THR A 37 18.27 4.62 3.14
N ALA A 38 17.05 4.79 2.62
CA ALA A 38 16.72 5.78 1.60
C ALA A 38 15.31 6.33 1.88
N PRO A 39 15.04 7.60 1.57
CA PRO A 39 13.72 8.19 1.78
C PRO A 39 12.68 7.54 0.84
N SER A 40 11.50 7.23 1.39
CA SER A 40 10.34 6.83 0.61
C SER A 40 9.62 8.05 0.05
N ARG A 41 8.89 7.86 -1.06
CA ARG A 41 7.91 8.84 -1.53
C ARG A 41 6.66 8.72 -0.65
N SER A 42 6.34 9.75 0.10
CA SER A 42 5.11 9.79 0.90
C SER A 42 3.88 10.05 0.01
N VAL A 43 2.74 9.55 0.46
CA VAL A 43 1.43 9.77 -0.17
C VAL A 43 0.37 9.83 0.91
N TYR A 44 -0.69 10.62 0.68
CA TYR A 44 -1.92 10.53 1.44
C TYR A 44 -2.92 9.71 0.65
N CYS A 45 -3.51 8.71 1.30
CA CYS A 45 -4.59 7.90 0.75
C CYS A 45 -5.84 8.21 1.55
N LEU A 46 -6.89 8.67 0.87
CA LEU A 46 -8.15 9.06 1.47
C LEU A 46 -9.23 8.13 0.95
N TYR A 47 -10.05 7.58 1.84
CA TYR A 47 -11.20 6.77 1.47
C TYR A 47 -12.48 7.51 1.84
N LEU A 48 -13.32 7.74 0.85
CA LEU A 48 -14.57 8.48 1.00
C LEU A 48 -15.74 7.63 0.53
N ALA A 49 -16.83 7.61 1.31
CA ALA A 49 -18.09 7.04 0.87
C ALA A 49 -18.89 8.12 0.12
N ALA A 50 -19.17 7.88 -1.16
CA ALA A 50 -19.97 8.77 -1.98
C ALA A 50 -21.39 8.19 -2.20
N PRO A 51 -22.45 9.03 -2.23
CA PRO A 51 -23.78 8.57 -2.63
C PRO A 51 -23.81 8.11 -4.10
N GLU A 52 -23.02 8.75 -4.96
CA GLU A 52 -22.88 8.43 -6.38
C GLU A 52 -21.40 8.47 -6.76
N PRO A 53 -20.94 7.58 -7.66
CA PRO A 53 -19.55 7.54 -8.05
C PRO A 53 -19.22 8.73 -8.97
N PRO A 54 -18.07 9.41 -8.75
CA PRO A 54 -17.63 10.48 -9.64
C PRO A 54 -17.18 9.97 -11.03
N GLU A 55 -16.85 8.68 -11.13
CA GLU A 55 -16.56 7.97 -12.38
C GLU A 55 -17.23 6.59 -12.34
N SER A 56 -17.96 6.25 -13.39
CA SER A 56 -18.73 5.00 -13.48
C SER A 56 -17.94 3.85 -14.07
N GLU A 57 -16.93 4.16 -14.90
CA GLU A 57 -16.05 3.18 -15.50
C GLU A 57 -14.96 2.71 -14.52
N PRO A 58 -14.46 1.46 -14.66
CA PRO A 58 -13.40 0.93 -13.80
C PRO A 58 -12.02 1.48 -14.19
N LEU A 59 -11.81 2.78 -13.96
CA LEU A 59 -10.63 3.54 -14.40
C LEU A 59 -9.80 4.09 -13.24
N LEU A 60 -8.51 4.31 -13.51
CA LEU A 60 -7.65 5.17 -12.70
C LEU A 60 -7.62 6.56 -13.34
N VAL A 61 -8.23 7.53 -12.66
CA VAL A 61 -8.25 8.93 -13.12
C VAL A 61 -6.99 9.62 -12.61
N LEU A 62 -6.20 10.19 -13.52
CA LEU A 62 -4.97 10.91 -13.18
C LEU A 62 -5.20 12.42 -13.28
N ASN A 63 -4.78 13.17 -12.26
CA ASN A 63 -4.82 14.62 -12.30
C ASN A 63 -3.59 15.18 -13.06
N GLY A 64 -3.76 15.39 -14.37
CA GLY A 64 -2.73 16.00 -15.22
C GLY A 64 -2.60 17.52 -15.09
N THR A 65 -3.46 18.20 -14.32
CA THR A 65 -3.50 19.67 -14.28
C THR A 65 -2.44 20.30 -13.36
N GLY A 66 -1.87 19.50 -12.44
CA GLY A 66 -0.95 19.99 -11.41
C GLY A 66 -1.60 20.90 -10.36
N ARG A 67 -2.94 20.98 -10.33
CA ARG A 67 -3.71 21.80 -9.38
C ARG A 67 -4.49 20.93 -8.41
N GLY A 68 -4.64 21.42 -7.17
CA GLY A 68 -5.37 20.72 -6.12
C GLY A 68 -4.54 19.62 -5.44
N PRO A 69 -5.08 19.00 -4.37
CA PRO A 69 -4.31 18.09 -3.51
C PRO A 69 -4.31 16.64 -4.00
N ILE A 70 -5.16 16.28 -4.96
CA ILE A 70 -5.37 14.90 -5.42
C ILE A 70 -4.51 14.61 -6.65
N ASN A 71 -3.67 13.57 -6.59
CA ASN A 71 -2.86 13.12 -7.72
C ASN A 71 -3.60 12.14 -8.63
N ASN A 72 -4.38 11.24 -8.04
CA ASN A 72 -5.17 10.24 -8.74
C ASN A 72 -6.45 9.96 -7.96
N LEU A 73 -7.44 9.41 -8.65
CA LEU A 73 -8.71 8.97 -8.09
C LEU A 73 -9.11 7.63 -8.72
N CYS A 74 -9.72 6.76 -7.94
CA CYS A 74 -10.43 5.60 -8.49
C CYS A 74 -11.71 5.30 -7.70
N VAL A 75 -12.58 4.48 -8.31
CA VAL A 75 -13.82 4.00 -7.69
C VAL A 75 -13.76 2.47 -7.60
N PRO A 76 -13.12 1.90 -6.56
CA PRO A 76 -12.79 0.48 -6.53
C PRO A 76 -13.98 -0.47 -6.64
N ASP A 77 -15.17 -0.08 -6.17
CA ASP A 77 -16.37 -0.92 -6.27
C ASP A 77 -16.90 -1.07 -7.71
N ARG A 78 -16.41 -0.26 -8.67
CA ARG A 78 -16.65 -0.49 -10.10
C ARG A 78 -15.88 -1.70 -10.63
N VAL A 79 -14.77 -2.07 -10.00
CA VAL A 79 -13.98 -3.28 -10.32
C VAL A 79 -14.47 -4.47 -9.50
N ALA A 80 -14.66 -4.27 -8.20
CA ALA A 80 -15.05 -5.30 -7.25
C ALA A 80 -16.23 -4.81 -6.38
N PRO A 81 -17.49 -5.16 -6.72
CA PRO A 81 -18.69 -4.60 -6.07
C PRO A 81 -18.75 -4.73 -4.54
N GLY A 82 -18.05 -5.72 -3.98
CA GLY A 82 -17.99 -5.93 -2.52
C GLY A 82 -17.18 -4.88 -1.74
N TYR A 83 -16.54 -3.92 -2.43
CA TYR A 83 -15.72 -2.88 -1.79
C TYR A 83 -16.54 -1.70 -1.26
N ALA A 84 -17.83 -1.61 -1.61
CA ALA A 84 -18.74 -0.59 -1.09
C ALA A 84 -20.04 -1.23 -0.56
N PRO A 85 -20.66 -0.66 0.49
CA PRO A 85 -21.97 -1.09 0.93
C PRO A 85 -23.06 -0.69 -0.08
N PRO A 86 -24.25 -1.32 -0.05
CA PRO A 86 -25.36 -0.98 -0.94
C PRO A 86 -25.71 0.51 -0.91
N GLY A 87 -25.93 1.09 -2.08
CA GLY A 87 -26.30 2.50 -2.23
C GLY A 87 -25.17 3.50 -1.99
N ARG A 88 -23.92 3.05 -1.90
CA ARG A 88 -22.72 3.89 -1.80
C ARG A 88 -21.67 3.43 -2.80
N SER A 89 -20.73 4.31 -3.11
CA SER A 89 -19.50 4.00 -3.83
C SER A 89 -18.30 4.35 -2.95
N LEU A 90 -17.23 3.56 -3.05
CA LEU A 90 -15.96 3.85 -2.42
C LEU A 90 -15.13 4.71 -3.39
N VAL A 91 -14.69 5.87 -2.94
CA VAL A 91 -13.77 6.73 -3.69
C VAL A 91 -12.44 6.74 -2.96
N SER A 92 -11.37 6.44 -3.70
CA SER A 92 -9.98 6.53 -3.25
C SER A 92 -9.21 7.59 -4.03
#